data_AF-A0AAD6VXG5-F1
#
_entry.id   AF-A0AAD6VXG5-F1
#
_cell.length_a   1.000
_cell.length_b   1.000
_cell.length_c   1.000
_cell.angle_alpha   90.00
_cell.angle_beta   90.00
_cell.angle_gamma   90.00
#
_symmetry.space_group_name_H-M   'P 1'
#
loop_
_entity.id
_entity.type
_entity.pdbx_description
1 polymer ?
#
loop_
_entity_poly.entity_id
_entity_poly.type
_entity_poly.pdbx_seq_one_letter_code
_entity_poly.pdbx_strand_id
1 'polypeptide(L)'
;ALKILVGSSISVAGLDRAKSLLQDYLLEFSKLYGRNEMKPNHHWAVHVPDQALDYGPLYGFWAFLTERLNKFLKNFNSNNRSGGLLEVSMMRQFHRMAQLEGMVCRVS
;
A
#
# COMPACT_ATOMS: atom_id res chain seq x y z
N ALA A 1 0.04 1.25 15.30
CA ALA A 1 -0.34 0.36 14.19
C ALA A 1 0.49 0.59 12.92
N LEU A 2 0.39 1.77 12.28
CA LEU A 2 1.01 2.03 10.97
C LEU A 2 2.51 1.75 10.89
N LYS A 3 3.29 2.14 11.91
CA LYS A 3 4.74 1.86 11.96
C LYS A 3 5.06 0.37 11.90
N ILE A 4 4.17 -0.49 12.40
CA ILE A 4 4.33 -1.95 12.34
C ILE A 4 3.95 -2.45 10.95
N LEU A 5 2.80 -2.01 10.42
CA LEU A 5 2.26 -2.47 9.14
C LEU A 5 3.10 -2.04 7.93
N VAL A 6 3.74 -0.87 8.01
CA VAL A 6 4.59 -0.31 6.93
C VAL A 6 6.07 -0.69 7.13
N GLY A 7 6.39 -1.48 8.16
CA GLY A 7 7.76 -1.97 8.39
C GLY A 7 8.25 -2.87 7.25
N SER A 8 9.57 -2.90 7.03
CA SER A 8 10.21 -3.78 6.04
C SER A 8 10.16 -5.27 6.43
N SER A 9 9.91 -5.56 7.69
CA SER A 9 9.65 -6.89 8.23
C SER A 9 8.53 -6.82 9.26
N ILE A 10 7.75 -7.89 9.36
CA ILE A 10 6.59 -7.98 10.24
C ILE A 10 6.66 -9.30 10.99
N SER A 11 6.45 -9.26 12.32
CA SER A 11 6.27 -10.44 13.16
C SER A 11 4.80 -10.62 13.52
N VAL A 12 4.37 -11.85 13.81
CA VAL A 12 2.99 -12.16 14.23
C VAL A 12 2.59 -11.37 15.46
N ALA A 13 3.45 -11.31 16.49
CA ALA A 13 3.21 -10.49 17.68
C ALA A 13 3.08 -8.98 17.34
N GLY A 14 3.79 -8.51 16.32
CA GLY A 14 3.64 -7.16 15.79
C GLY A 14 2.28 -6.94 15.14
N LEU A 15 1.75 -7.90 14.39
CA LEU A 15 0.43 -7.85 13.78
C LEU A 15 -0.69 -7.82 14.82
N ASP A 16 -0.61 -8.67 15.86
CA ASP A 16 -1.58 -8.67 16.96
C ASP A 16 -1.64 -7.31 17.66
N ARG A 17 -0.46 -6.71 17.89
CA ARG A 17 -0.35 -5.36 18.43
C ARG A 17 -0.89 -4.31 17.46
N ALA A 18 -0.63 -4.44 16.16
CA ALA A 18 -1.16 -3.52 15.16
C ALA A 18 -2.69 -3.58 15.09
N LYS A 19 -3.27 -4.78 15.16
CA LYS A 19 -4.71 -5.04 15.19
C LYS A 19 -5.38 -4.40 16.39
N SER A 20 -4.82 -4.62 17.59
CA SER A 20 -5.32 -4.01 18.83
C SER A 20 -5.31 -2.48 18.75
N LEU A 21 -4.20 -1.89 18.30
CA LEU A 21 -4.08 -0.44 18.15
C LEU A 21 -5.05 0.15 17.11
N LEU A 22 -5.38 -0.59 16.05
CA LEU A 22 -6.37 -0.15 15.06
C LEU A 22 -7.79 -0.22 15.64
N GLN A 23 -8.11 -1.27 16.39
CA GLN A 23 -9.41 -1.40 17.06
C GLN A 23 -9.60 -0.28 18.09
N ASP A 24 -8.59 0.01 18.91
CA ASP A 24 -8.64 1.11 19.87
C ASP A 24 -8.91 2.46 19.19
N TYR A 25 -8.17 2.76 18.12
CA TYR A 25 -8.39 3.95 17.30
C TYR A 25 -9.83 4.04 16.78
N LEU A 26 -10.39 2.95 16.25
CA LEU A 26 -11.74 2.93 15.69
C LEU A 26 -12.82 3.10 16.76
N LEU A 27 -12.61 2.49 17.93
CA LEU A 27 -13.49 2.66 19.08
C LEU A 27 -13.46 4.11 19.57
N GLU A 28 -12.30 4.74 19.68
CA GLU A 28 -12.18 6.15 20.04
C GLU A 28 -12.80 7.06 18.98
N PHE A 29 -12.52 6.81 17.70
CA PHE A 29 -13.12 7.57 16.60
C PHE A 29 -14.65 7.50 16.65
N SER A 30 -15.21 6.31 16.83
CA SER A 30 -16.67 6.14 16.95
C SER A 30 -17.24 6.82 18.19
N LYS A 31 -16.48 6.94 19.28
CA LYS A 31 -16.92 7.66 20.50
C LYS A 31 -16.90 9.18 20.29
N LEU A 32 -15.88 9.70 19.62
CA LEU A 32 -15.68 11.15 19.42
C LEU A 32 -16.60 11.72 18.34
N TYR A 33 -16.77 11.00 17.23
CA TYR A 33 -17.47 11.51 16.05
C TYR A 33 -18.81 10.82 15.79
N GLY A 34 -19.10 9.74 16.53
CA GLY A 34 -20.30 8.94 16.34
C GLY A 34 -20.15 7.89 15.25
N ARG A 35 -20.95 6.83 15.35
CA ARG A 35 -20.89 5.68 14.41
C ARG A 35 -21.22 6.08 12.97
N ASN A 36 -22.08 7.07 12.76
CA ASN A 36 -22.49 7.53 11.44
C ASN A 36 -21.34 8.14 10.62
N GLU A 37 -20.29 8.61 11.31
CA GLU A 37 -19.10 9.14 10.65
C GLU A 37 -18.10 8.05 10.24
N MET A 38 -18.28 6.82 10.70
CA MET A 38 -17.46 5.71 10.24
C MET A 38 -17.71 5.44 8.76
N LYS A 39 -16.64 5.56 7.98
CA LYS A 39 -16.63 5.23 6.54
C LYS A 39 -16.24 3.75 6.33
N PRO A 40 -16.59 3.14 5.18
CA PRO A 40 -16.15 1.78 4.85
C PRO A 40 -14.65 1.55 5.05
N ASN A 41 -13.80 2.54 4.76
CA ASN A 41 -12.35 2.45 4.97
C ASN A 41 -11.95 2.19 6.44
N HIS A 42 -12.75 2.66 7.40
CA HIS A 42 -12.55 2.38 8.83
C HIS A 42 -12.78 0.91 9.14
N HIS A 43 -13.79 0.29 8.53
CA HIS A 43 -14.02 -1.14 8.63
C HIS A 43 -12.89 -1.93 7.96
N TRP A 44 -12.48 -1.52 6.75
CA TRP A 44 -11.38 -2.15 6.02
C TRP A 44 -10.04 -2.10 6.77
N ALA A 45 -9.78 -1.04 7.53
CA ALA A 45 -8.56 -0.92 8.32
C ALA A 45 -8.37 -2.08 9.30
N VAL A 46 -9.45 -2.69 9.82
CA VAL A 46 -9.39 -3.83 10.76
C VAL A 46 -8.80 -5.09 10.12
N HIS A 47 -8.97 -5.26 8.81
CA HIS A 47 -8.53 -6.44 8.05
C HIS A 47 -7.07 -6.33 7.57
N VAL A 48 -6.46 -5.14 7.65
CA VAL A 48 -5.10 -4.89 7.17
C VAL A 48 -4.03 -5.77 7.83
N PRO A 49 -4.07 -6.03 9.16
CA PRO A 49 -3.13 -6.98 9.78
C PRO A 49 -3.28 -8.41 9.27
N ASP A 50 -4.52 -8.85 9.01
CA ASP A 50 -4.79 -10.20 8.51
C ASP A 50 -4.28 -10.34 7.06
N GLN A 51 -4.49 -9.31 6.22
CA GLN A 51 -3.91 -9.24 4.88
C GLN A 51 -2.37 -9.23 4.90
N ALA A 52 -1.76 -8.56 5.88
CA ALA A 52 -0.31 -8.57 6.03
C ALA A 52 0.26 -9.94 6.45
N LEU A 53 -0.56 -10.78 7.09
CA LEU A 53 -0.21 -12.17 7.38
C LEU A 53 -0.22 -13.01 6.10
N ASP A 54 -1.22 -12.81 5.24
CA ASP A 54 -1.40 -13.59 4.00
C ASP A 54 -0.41 -13.19 2.90
N TYR A 55 -0.13 -11.89 2.75
CA TYR A 55 0.62 -11.34 1.62
C TYR A 55 2.01 -10.77 1.99
N GLY A 56 2.37 -10.78 3.28
CA GLY A 56 3.58 -10.15 3.79
C GLY A 56 3.42 -8.65 4.03
N PRO A 57 4.51 -7.87 4.16
CA PRO A 57 4.43 -6.45 4.49
C PRO A 57 3.61 -5.64 3.47
N LEU A 58 2.92 -4.58 3.92
CA LEU A 58 2.04 -3.76 3.07
C LEU A 58 2.73 -3.23 1.81
N TYR A 59 4.04 -2.99 1.87
CA TYR A 59 4.84 -2.58 0.71
C TYR A 59 4.72 -3.55 -0.48
N GLY A 60 4.50 -4.84 -0.23
CA GLY A 60 4.43 -5.86 -1.26
C GLY A 60 3.11 -5.89 -2.05
N PHE A 61 2.01 -5.38 -1.48
CA PHE A 61 0.67 -5.55 -2.08
C PHE A 61 -0.22 -4.31 -2.03
N TRP A 62 0.21 -3.20 -1.41
CA TRP A 62 -0.65 -2.04 -1.28
C TRP A 62 -0.83 -1.30 -2.62
N ALA A 63 -2.07 -1.28 -3.10
CA ALA A 63 -2.47 -0.57 -4.31
C ALA A 63 -2.28 0.96 -4.24
N PHE A 64 -2.02 1.55 -3.06
CA PHE A 64 -1.82 2.99 -2.95
C PHE A 64 -0.66 3.51 -3.81
N LEU A 65 0.44 2.76 -3.90
CA LEU A 65 1.56 3.15 -4.77
C LEU A 65 1.17 3.08 -6.25
N THR A 66 0.47 2.03 -6.67
CA THR A 66 0.04 1.87 -8.05
C THR A 66 -1.05 2.86 -8.43
N GLU A 67 -2.01 3.16 -7.55
CA GLU A 67 -3.04 4.18 -7.74
C GLU A 67 -2.45 5.60 -7.80
N ARG A 68 -1.49 5.91 -6.92
CA ARG A 68 -0.79 7.20 -6.95
C ARG A 68 0.03 7.36 -8.23
N LEU A 69 0.69 6.28 -8.68
CA LEU A 69 1.39 6.26 -9.95
C LEU A 69 0.41 6.46 -11.11
N ASN A 70 -0.73 5.77 -11.11
CA ASN A 70 -1.78 5.94 -12.12
C ASN A 70 -2.30 7.38 -12.17
N LYS A 71 -2.48 8.02 -11.02
CA LYS A 71 -2.87 9.43 -10.94
C LYS A 71 -1.78 10.37 -11.47
N PHE A 72 -0.50 10.10 -11.16
CA PHE A 72 0.63 10.84 -11.70
C PHE A 72 0.70 10.71 -13.23
N LEU A 73 0.56 9.49 -13.76
CA LEU A 73 0.54 9.21 -15.20
C LEU A 73 -0.58 9.98 -15.91
N LYS A 74 -1.79 9.96 -15.35
CA LYS A 74 -2.94 10.71 -15.88
C LYS A 74 -2.72 12.23 -15.88
N ASN A 75 -1.96 12.75 -14.93
CA ASN A 75 -1.69 14.18 -14.80
C ASN A 75 -0.44 14.63 -15.57
N PHE A 76 0.33 13.69 -16.14
CA PHE A 76 1.53 14.02 -16.90
C PHE A 76 1.12 14.53 -18.29
N ASN A 77 1.42 15.81 -18.57
CA ASN A 77 1.07 16.41 -19.85
C ASN A 77 1.97 15.84 -20.95
N SER A 78 1.47 14.85 -21.69
CA SER A 78 2.18 14.20 -22.79
C SER A 78 2.16 15.00 -24.10
N ASN A 79 1.84 16.31 -24.04
CA ASN A 79 1.74 17.18 -25.21
C ASN A 79 0.79 16.58 -26.29
N ASN A 80 -0.36 16.08 -25.82
CA ASN A 80 -1.37 15.40 -26.62
C ASN A 80 -0.90 14.12 -27.36
N ARG A 81 0.22 13.50 -26.95
CA ARG A 81 0.57 12.13 -27.34
C ARG A 81 -0.25 11.16 -26.50
N SER A 82 -1.54 11.06 -26.83
CA SER A 82 -2.49 10.10 -26.27
C SER A 82 -2.29 8.71 -26.93
N GLY A 83 -2.64 7.63 -26.21
CA GLY A 83 -2.56 6.25 -26.73
C GLY A 83 -1.72 5.25 -25.92
N GLY A 84 -1.45 5.50 -24.64
CA GLY A 84 -0.83 4.53 -23.72
C GLY A 84 0.66 4.21 -23.93
N LEU A 85 1.32 4.82 -24.92
CA LEU A 85 2.74 4.63 -25.21
C LEU A 85 3.66 5.04 -24.04
N LEU A 86 3.27 6.09 -23.29
CA LEU A 86 4.00 6.54 -22.10
C LEU A 86 3.91 5.50 -20.97
N GLU A 87 2.71 4.98 -20.73
CA GLU A 87 2.43 3.96 -19.71
C GLU A 87 3.20 2.67 -20.01
N VAL A 88 3.17 2.21 -21.27
CA VAL A 88 3.94 1.05 -21.75
C VAL A 88 5.45 1.27 -21.58
N SER A 89 5.96 2.46 -21.90
CA SER A 89 7.39 2.77 -21.79
C SER A 89 7.85 2.79 -20.34
N MET A 90 7.06 3.38 -19.45
CA MET A 90 7.32 3.41 -18.01
C MET A 90 7.24 2.01 -17.40
N MET A 91 6.27 1.19 -17.77
CA MET A 91 6.19 -0.21 -17.33
C MET A 91 7.39 -1.03 -17.80
N ARG A 92 7.83 -0.86 -19.05
CA ARG A 92 9.06 -1.51 -19.56
C ARG A 92 10.30 -1.07 -18.78
N GLN A 93 10.41 0.22 -18.43
CA GLN A 93 11.52 0.71 -17.64
C GLN A 93 11.49 0.17 -16.20
N PHE A 94 10.32 0.17 -15.56
CA PHE A 94 10.13 -0.40 -14.22
C PHE A 94 10.50 -1.88 -14.19
N HIS A 95 10.07 -2.66 -15.20
CA HIS A 95 10.42 -4.07 -15.31
C HIS A 95 11.93 -4.30 -15.43
N ARG A 96 12.63 -3.49 -16.25
CA ARG A 96 14.10 -3.55 -16.36
C ARG A 96 14.78 -3.24 -15.03
N MET A 97 14.31 -2.22 -14.30
CA MET A 97 14.86 -1.88 -12.99
C MET A 97 14.66 -3.00 -11.97
N ALA A 98 13.47 -3.60 -11.92
CA ALA A 98 13.18 -4.72 -11.04
C ALA A 98 14.06 -5.95 -11.35
N GLN A 99 14.32 -6.21 -12.63
CA GLN A 99 15.26 -7.27 -13.04
C GLN A 99 16.70 -6.96 -12.61
N LEU A 100 17.16 -5.71 -12.78
CA LEU A 100 18.50 -5.29 -12.37
C LEU A 100 18.68 -5.40 -10.84
N GLU A 101 17.72 -4.93 -10.05
CA GLU A 101 17.70 -5.10 -8.59
C GLU A 101 17.77 -6.59 -8.21
N GLY A 102 16.99 -7.44 -8.87
CA GLY A 102 17.02 -8.89 -8.67
C GLY A 102 18.35 -9.54 -9.05
N MET A 103 19.08 -9.01 -10.03
CA MET A 103 20.42 -9.48 -10.38
C MET A 103 21.47 -9.04 -9.35
N VAL A 104 21.43 -7.78 -8.90
CA VAL A 104 22.34 -7.26 -7.86
C VAL A 104 22.18 -8.04 -6.56
N CYS A 105 20.93 -8.34 -6.16
CA CYS A 105 20.61 -9.11 -4.96
C CYS A 105 21.00 -10.61 -5.07
N ARG A 106 21.29 -11.13 -6.27
CA ARG A 106 21.75 -12.52 -6.50
C ARG A 106 23.27 -12.66 -6.54
N VAL A 107 24.00 -11.56 -6.71
CA VAL A 107 25.47 -11.51 -6.80
C VAL A 107 26.10 -10.98 -5.51
N SER A 108 25.29 -10.41 -4.62
CA SER A 108 25.67 -9.98 -3.26
C SER A 108 25.35 -11.07 -2.24
#